data_AF-U3APS8-F1
#
_entry.id   AF-U3APS8-F1
#
_cell.length_a   1.000
_cell.length_b   1.000
_cell.length_c   1.000
_cell.angle_alpha   90.00
_cell.angle_beta   90.00
_cell.angle_gamma   90.00
#
_symmetry.space_group_name_H-M   'P 1'
#
loop_
_entity.id
_entity.type
_entity.pdbx_description
1 polymer ?
#
loop_
_entity_poly.entity_id
_entity_poly.type
_entity_poly.pdbx_seq_one_letter_code
_entity_poly.pdbx_strand_id
1 'polypeptide(L)'
;MNRVVQRKYAQGDCGVACIAMVTGFTYERVEEAFYQHNLVVDGQYYTFHKDLIKVLDTLGFAAERKRFCSWSNVRTPSIVKVNVRPGNYWHWVVKASDRVIFDPNPSAPSVINHYRGRKGAGQYLLISPKP
;
A
#
# COMPACT_ATOMS: atom_id res chain seq x y z
N MET A 1 -4.32 -6.43 12.33
CA MET A 1 -3.38 -5.96 11.28
C MET A 1 -2.16 -5.39 11.97
N ASN A 2 -0.96 -5.79 11.57
CA ASN A 2 0.30 -5.29 12.11
C ASN A 2 1.09 -4.57 11.00
N ARG A 3 1.94 -3.61 11.38
CA ARG A 3 2.83 -2.95 10.42
C ARG A 3 3.86 -3.94 9.88
N VAL A 4 4.05 -3.92 8.57
CA VAL A 4 5.13 -4.62 7.87
C VAL A 4 6.07 -3.58 7.29
N VAL A 5 7.36 -3.68 7.62
CA VAL A 5 8.41 -2.81 7.09
C VAL A 5 8.84 -3.32 5.72
N GLN A 6 8.98 -2.40 4.76
CA GLN A 6 9.51 -2.77 3.45
C GLN A 6 11.00 -3.11 3.54
N ARG A 7 11.47 -4.06 2.74
CA ARG A 7 12.81 -4.67 2.90
C ARG A 7 13.83 -4.11 1.91
N LYS A 8 13.38 -3.65 0.75
CA LYS A 8 14.15 -3.15 -0.39
C LYS A 8 13.78 -1.69 -0.64
N TYR A 9 14.02 -0.85 0.37
CA TYR A 9 13.62 0.56 0.37
C TYR A 9 14.09 1.33 -0.87
N ALA A 10 15.35 1.12 -1.26
CA ALA A 10 15.94 1.76 -2.44
C ALA A 10 15.31 1.30 -3.77
N GLN A 11 14.62 0.16 -3.77
CA GLN A 11 13.98 -0.45 -4.93
C GLN A 11 12.45 -0.23 -4.95
N GLY A 12 11.88 0.46 -3.96
CA GLY A 12 10.48 0.90 -3.99
C GLY A 12 9.44 -0.17 -3.65
N ASP A 13 9.80 -1.22 -2.92
CA ASP A 13 8.94 -2.36 -2.56
C ASP A 13 7.83 -2.09 -1.53
N CYS A 14 7.49 -0.81 -1.28
CA CYS A 14 6.42 -0.40 -0.37
C CYS A 14 5.06 -1.01 -0.71
N GLY A 15 4.79 -1.34 -1.99
CA GLY A 15 3.57 -2.03 -2.43
C GLY A 15 3.46 -3.45 -1.89
N VAL A 16 4.58 -4.19 -1.85
CA VAL A 16 4.66 -5.55 -1.29
C VAL A 16 4.30 -5.52 0.19
N ALA A 17 4.96 -4.63 0.94
CA ALA A 17 4.69 -4.43 2.36
C ALA A 17 3.23 -4.05 2.64
N CYS A 18 2.64 -3.16 1.84
CA CYS A 18 1.24 -2.76 1.99
C CYS A 18 0.27 -3.90 1.74
N ILE A 19 0.50 -4.72 0.71
CA ILE A 19 -0.34 -5.88 0.45
C ILE A 19 -0.20 -6.89 1.59
N ALA A 20 1.01 -7.19 2.05
CA ALA A 20 1.23 -8.08 3.20
C ALA A 20 0.47 -7.62 4.46
N MET A 21 0.44 -6.32 4.73
CA MET A 21 -0.34 -5.76 5.84
C MET A 21 -1.85 -5.99 5.69
N VAL A 22 -2.43 -5.71 4.52
CA VAL A 22 -3.89 -5.78 4.34
C VAL A 22 -4.41 -7.21 4.16
N THR A 23 -3.60 -8.12 3.64
CA THR A 23 -3.99 -9.53 3.43
C THR A 23 -3.62 -10.42 4.61
N GLY A 24 -2.64 -10.02 5.43
CA GLY A 24 -2.08 -10.86 6.49
C GLY A 24 -1.12 -11.94 5.99
N PHE A 25 -0.79 -11.96 4.69
CA PHE A 25 0.20 -12.88 4.14
C PHE A 25 1.64 -12.45 4.47
N THR A 26 2.55 -13.42 4.36
CA THR A 26 3.98 -13.17 4.53
C THR A 26 4.50 -12.27 3.40
N TYR A 27 5.62 -11.60 3.67
CA TYR A 27 6.25 -10.72 2.69
C TYR A 27 6.63 -11.48 1.42
N GLU A 28 7.22 -12.66 1.61
CA GLU A 28 7.71 -13.57 0.59
C GLU A 28 6.57 -14.03 -0.30
N ARG A 29 5.42 -14.38 0.29
CA ARG A 29 4.25 -14.82 -0.48
C ARG A 29 3.70 -13.71 -1.38
N VAL A 30 3.71 -12.47 -0.89
CA VAL A 30 3.28 -11.32 -1.72
C VAL A 30 4.31 -11.00 -2.78
N GLU A 31 5.60 -11.10 -2.45
CA GLU A 31 6.69 -10.86 -3.38
C GLU A 31 6.70 -11.88 -4.54
N GLU A 32 6.43 -13.15 -4.26
CA GLU A 32 6.19 -14.18 -5.29
C GLU A 32 5.10 -13.75 -6.29
N ALA A 33 3.99 -13.20 -5.80
CA ALA A 33 2.92 -12.71 -6.66
C ALA A 33 3.36 -11.51 -7.51
N PHE A 34 4.25 -10.64 -7.01
CA PHE A 34 4.84 -9.58 -7.84
C PHE A 34 5.68 -10.17 -8.99
N TYR A 35 6.48 -11.19 -8.72
CA TYR A 35 7.26 -11.89 -9.75
C TYR A 35 6.35 -12.57 -10.79
N GLN A 36 5.26 -13.21 -10.37
CA GLN A 36 4.28 -13.85 -11.28
C GLN A 36 3.68 -12.86 -12.29
N HIS A 37 3.54 -11.59 -11.90
CA HIS A 37 2.99 -10.54 -12.76
C HIS A 37 4.05 -9.72 -13.51
N ASN A 38 5.33 -10.13 -13.47
CA ASN A 38 6.46 -9.37 -14.04
C ASN A 38 6.53 -7.91 -13.54
N LEU A 39 6.18 -7.69 -12.27
CA LEU A 39 6.19 -6.35 -11.65
C LEU A 39 7.53 -5.98 -11.00
N VAL A 40 8.52 -6.87 -11.11
CA VAL A 40 9.89 -6.64 -10.67
C VAL A 40 10.77 -6.56 -11.91
N VAL A 41 11.24 -5.36 -12.24
CA VAL A 41 12.06 -5.09 -13.44
C VAL A 41 13.40 -4.52 -12.99
N ASP A 42 14.50 -5.17 -13.36
CA ASP A 42 15.86 -4.80 -12.92
C ASP A 42 15.97 -4.61 -11.39
N GLY A 43 15.24 -5.45 -10.64
CA GLY A 43 15.15 -5.41 -9.18
C GLY A 43 14.29 -4.28 -8.60
N GLN A 44 13.61 -3.47 -9.42
CA GLN A 44 12.73 -2.37 -9.00
C GLN A 44 11.27 -2.83 -8.89
N TYR A 45 10.56 -2.32 -7.88
CA TYR A 45 9.19 -2.72 -7.50
C TYR A 45 8.17 -1.58 -7.65
N TYR A 46 8.46 -0.57 -8.47
CA TYR A 46 7.59 0.58 -8.63
C TYR A 46 6.23 0.16 -9.20
N THR A 47 5.16 0.50 -8.48
CA THR A 47 3.80 0.05 -8.81
C THR A 47 2.81 1.20 -8.91
N PHE A 48 1.82 1.02 -9.78
CA PHE A 48 0.59 1.79 -9.83
C PHE A 48 -0.57 1.00 -9.20
N HIS A 49 -1.71 1.66 -9.03
CA HIS A 49 -2.94 1.06 -8.52
C HIS A 49 -3.33 -0.24 -9.26
N LYS A 50 -3.21 -0.24 -10.60
CA LYS A 50 -3.57 -1.39 -11.44
C LYS A 50 -2.71 -2.62 -11.14
N ASP A 51 -1.46 -2.41 -10.74
CA ASP A 51 -0.51 -3.49 -10.47
C ASP A 51 -0.83 -4.12 -9.11
N LEU A 52 -1.11 -3.29 -8.09
CA LEU A 52 -1.57 -3.78 -6.79
C LEU A 52 -2.91 -4.51 -6.88
N ILE A 53 -3.86 -4.01 -7.70
CA ILE A 53 -5.14 -4.69 -7.94
C ILE A 53 -4.91 -6.10 -8.51
N LYS A 54 -4.04 -6.25 -9.51
CA LYS A 54 -3.71 -7.57 -10.09
C LYS A 54 -3.11 -8.52 -9.07
N VAL A 55 -2.17 -8.05 -8.25
CA VAL A 55 -1.54 -8.87 -7.22
C VAL A 55 -2.57 -9.29 -6.16
N LEU A 56 -3.39 -8.35 -5.69
CA LEU A 56 -4.47 -8.64 -4.73
C LEU A 56 -5.46 -9.66 -5.30
N ASP A 57 -5.80 -9.53 -6.59
CA ASP A 57 -6.71 -10.44 -7.29
C ASP A 57 -6.21 -11.89 -7.27
N THR A 58 -4.92 -12.10 -7.59
CA THR A 58 -4.23 -13.40 -7.51
C THR A 58 -4.18 -13.95 -6.09
N LEU A 59 -4.11 -13.07 -5.09
CA LEU A 59 -4.07 -13.43 -3.68
C LEU A 59 -5.46 -13.67 -3.07
N GLY A 60 -6.54 -13.62 -3.87
CA GLY A 60 -7.90 -13.88 -3.39
C GLY A 60 -8.63 -12.66 -2.80
N PHE A 61 -8.18 -11.45 -3.12
CA PHE A 61 -8.78 -10.20 -2.64
C PHE A 61 -9.31 -9.35 -3.79
N ALA A 62 -10.44 -8.71 -3.58
CA ALA A 62 -10.96 -7.67 -4.45
C ALA A 62 -10.43 -6.30 -4.00
N ALA A 63 -10.24 -5.39 -4.96
CA ALA A 63 -9.73 -4.05 -4.70
C ALA A 63 -10.46 -3.01 -5.55
N GLU A 64 -11.15 -2.07 -4.90
CA GLU A 64 -11.82 -0.96 -5.58
C GLU A 64 -10.98 0.31 -5.52
N ARG A 65 -10.65 0.87 -6.69
CA ARG A 65 -9.97 2.18 -6.76
C ARG A 65 -10.95 3.31 -6.50
N LYS A 66 -10.68 4.13 -5.49
CA LYS A 66 -11.50 5.27 -5.09
C LYS A 66 -10.69 6.56 -5.04
N ARG A 67 -11.37 7.70 -5.19
CA ARG A 67 -10.82 9.03 -4.93
C ARG A 67 -11.26 9.51 -3.54
N PHE A 68 -10.48 10.37 -2.92
CA PHE A 68 -10.86 11.04 -1.67
C PHE A 68 -10.40 12.49 -1.69
N CYS A 69 -11.18 13.36 -1.02
CA CYS A 69 -10.84 14.77 -0.80
C CYS A 69 -10.52 15.08 0.68
N SER A 70 -10.71 14.10 1.56
CA SER A 70 -10.33 14.15 2.98
C SER A 70 -9.99 12.73 3.46
N TRP A 71 -8.98 12.62 4.33
CA TRP A 71 -8.60 11.36 4.96
C TRP A 71 -9.71 10.74 5.82
N SER A 72 -10.60 11.55 6.37
CA SER A 72 -11.79 11.08 7.09
C SER A 72 -12.71 10.21 6.23
N ASN A 73 -12.69 10.39 4.90
CA ASN A 73 -13.57 9.70 3.97
C ASN A 73 -12.92 8.43 3.39
N VAL A 74 -11.68 8.14 3.76
CA VAL A 74 -10.97 6.94 3.31
C VAL A 74 -11.45 5.76 4.14
N ARG A 75 -12.18 4.85 3.49
CA ARG A 75 -12.68 3.60 4.09
C ARG A 75 -11.53 2.62 4.36
N THR A 76 -11.71 1.73 5.33
CA THR A 76 -10.67 0.78 5.77
C THR A 76 -11.11 -0.68 5.64
N PRO A 77 -10.18 -1.64 5.51
CA PRO A 77 -8.75 -1.41 5.28
C PRO A 77 -8.48 -0.91 3.85
N SER A 78 -7.49 -0.05 3.69
CA SER A 78 -7.12 0.47 2.37
C SER A 78 -5.65 0.72 2.18
N ILE A 79 -5.19 0.59 0.94
CA ILE A 79 -3.87 1.04 0.50
C ILE A 79 -4.03 2.43 -0.14
N VAL A 80 -3.36 3.44 0.40
CA VAL A 80 -3.50 4.84 0.00
C VAL A 80 -2.25 5.32 -0.72
N LYS A 81 -2.42 5.94 -1.90
CA LYS A 81 -1.33 6.62 -2.60
C LYS A 81 -1.04 7.94 -1.90
N VAL A 82 0.15 8.09 -1.33
CA VAL A 82 0.63 9.36 -0.78
C VAL A 82 1.81 9.87 -1.59
N ASN A 83 1.92 11.20 -1.73
CA ASN A 83 3.10 11.79 -2.34
C ASN A 83 4.02 12.24 -1.21
N VAL A 84 5.23 11.70 -1.18
CA VAL A 84 6.23 12.01 -0.14
C VAL A 84 7.06 13.25 -0.51
N ARG A 85 7.11 13.60 -1.80
CA ARG A 85 7.85 14.74 -2.36
C ARG A 85 7.10 15.34 -3.55
N PRO A 86 7.38 16.60 -3.95
CA PRO A 86 6.94 17.13 -5.24
C PRO A 86 7.43 16.25 -6.41
N GLY A 87 6.67 16.19 -7.50
CA GLY A 87 6.97 15.36 -8.67
C GLY A 87 6.25 14.00 -8.68
N ASN A 88 6.73 13.07 -9.51
CA ASN A 88 6.18 11.71 -9.68
C ASN A 88 6.70 10.70 -8.66
N TYR A 89 6.95 11.15 -7.42
CA TYR A 89 7.40 10.30 -6.32
C TYR A 89 6.25 10.02 -5.37
N TRP A 90 5.67 8.82 -5.48
CA TRP A 90 4.63 8.36 -4.57
C TRP A 90 5.10 7.18 -3.75
N HIS A 91 4.36 6.97 -2.67
CA HIS A 91 4.56 5.93 -1.68
C HIS A 91 3.21 5.34 -1.33
N TRP A 92 3.19 4.06 -0.95
CA TRP A 92 1.99 3.39 -0.49
C TRP A 92 1.99 3.32 1.03
N VAL A 93 0.85 3.64 1.64
CA VAL A 93 0.62 3.44 3.08
C VAL A 93 -0.69 2.71 3.30
N VAL A 94 -0.86 2.06 4.44
CA VAL A 94 -2.11 1.39 4.79
C VAL A 94 -2.87 2.22 5.80
N LYS A 95 -4.13 2.55 5.50
CA LYS A 95 -5.08 3.03 6.51
C LYS A 95 -5.77 1.80 7.10
N ALA A 96 -5.36 1.43 8.31
CA ALA A 96 -5.84 0.25 9.01
C ALA A 96 -7.15 0.51 9.77
N SER A 97 -7.31 1.73 10.31
CA SER A 97 -8.53 2.21 10.97
C SER A 97 -8.66 3.74 10.86
N ASP A 98 -9.65 4.35 11.51
CA ASP A 98 -9.92 5.79 11.43
C ASP A 98 -8.77 6.70 11.82
N ARG A 99 -7.86 6.23 12.66
CA ARG A 99 -6.67 7.00 13.07
C ARG A 99 -5.43 6.13 13.13
N VAL A 100 -5.38 5.04 12.37
CA VAL A 100 -4.18 4.18 12.31
C VAL A 100 -3.72 4.09 10.87
N ILE A 101 -2.57 4.70 10.62
CA ILE A 101 -1.81 4.55 9.39
C ILE A 101 -0.57 3.73 9.69
N PHE A 102 -0.34 2.71 8.87
CA PHE A 102 0.93 2.01 8.80
C PHE A 102 1.69 2.44 7.56
N ASP A 103 2.89 2.97 7.79
CA ASP A 103 3.79 3.41 6.76
C ASP A 103 4.95 2.40 6.66
N PRO A 104 5.12 1.71 5.52
CA PRO A 104 6.14 0.67 5.41
C PRO A 104 7.57 1.21 5.36
N ASN A 105 7.76 2.54 5.25
CA ASN A 105 9.08 3.17 5.28
C ASN A 105 9.81 2.82 6.60
N PRO A 106 11.04 2.26 6.58
CA PRO A 106 11.76 1.83 7.78
C PRO A 106 11.92 2.92 8.85
N SER A 107 12.07 4.18 8.42
CA SER A 107 12.25 5.33 9.32
C SER A 107 10.95 5.88 9.88
N ALA A 108 9.78 5.39 9.43
CA ALA A 108 8.50 5.82 9.93
C ALA A 108 8.16 5.16 11.30
N PRO A 109 7.40 5.85 12.17
CA PRO A 109 6.87 5.26 13.39
C PRO A 109 6.07 3.97 13.15
N SER A 110 6.02 3.09 14.15
CA SER A 110 5.26 1.84 14.09
C SER A 110 3.76 2.07 13.86
N VAL A 111 3.22 3.16 14.40
CA VAL A 111 1.83 3.62 14.26
C VAL A 111 1.86 5.12 14.02
N ILE A 112 1.12 5.58 13.00
CA ILE A 112 0.90 7.00 12.75
C ILE A 112 -0.57 7.31 13.00
N ASN A 113 -0.85 8.21 13.94
CA ASN A 113 -2.21 8.53 14.40
C ASN A 113 -2.74 9.89 13.95
N HIS A 114 -2.09 10.50 12.97
CA HIS A 114 -2.45 11.80 12.40
C HIS A 114 -2.21 11.84 10.89
N TYR A 115 -2.85 12.80 10.22
CA TYR A 115 -2.70 13.01 8.77
C TYR A 115 -1.68 14.10 8.40
N ARG A 116 -1.04 14.74 9.40
CA ARG A 116 -0.05 15.80 9.16
C ARG A 116 1.06 15.33 8.21
N GLY A 117 1.47 16.22 7.32
CA GLY A 117 2.50 15.96 6.30
C GLY A 117 2.03 15.14 5.09
N ARG A 118 0.75 14.76 5.02
CA ARG A 118 0.17 14.05 3.87
C ARG A 118 -0.79 14.95 3.11
N LYS A 119 -0.92 14.74 1.79
CA LYS A 119 -1.92 15.46 0.98
C LYS A 119 -3.33 15.17 1.51
N GLY A 120 -4.19 16.18 1.57
CA GLY A 120 -5.58 16.05 2.02
C GLY A 120 -6.47 15.26 1.05
N ALA A 121 -6.06 15.14 -0.21
CA ALA A 121 -6.81 14.47 -1.28
C ALA A 121 -5.91 13.51 -2.08
N GLY A 122 -6.52 12.52 -2.72
CA GLY A 122 -5.79 11.53 -3.50
C GLY A 122 -6.62 10.33 -3.93
N GLN A 123 -5.96 9.17 -4.02
CA GLN A 123 -6.56 7.91 -4.42
C GLN A 123 -6.18 6.79 -3.45
N TYR A 124 -7.07 5.82 -3.30
CA TYR A 124 -6.85 4.64 -2.49
C TYR A 124 -7.47 3.40 -3.12
N LEU A 125 -7.05 2.23 -2.64
CA LEU A 125 -7.66 0.93 -2.92
C LEU A 125 -8.40 0.47 -1.68
N LEU A 126 -9.72 0.36 -1.75
CA LEU A 126 -10.51 -0.31 -0.71
C LEU A 126 -10.42 -1.81 -0.91
N ILE A 127 -9.99 -2.55 0.11
CA ILE A 127 -9.68 -3.98 0.00
C ILE A 127 -10.76 -4.80 0.70
N SER A 128 -11.19 -5.89 0.07
CA SER A 128 -12.08 -6.88 0.66
C SER A 128 -11.70 -8.29 0.23
N PRO A 129 -11.93 -9.33 1.06
CA PRO A 129 -11.82 -10.72 0.61
C PRO A 129 -12.75 -10.96 -0.59
N LYS A 130 -12.35 -11.83 -1.52
CA LYS A 130 -13.29 -12.38 -2.51
C LYS A 130 -14.24 -13.39 -1.82
N PRO A 131 -15.50 -13.47 -2.28
CA PRO A 131 -16.43 -14.50 -1.82
C PRO A 131 -15.96 -15.91 -2.20
#